data_AF-A0A528IU62-F1
#
_entry.id   AF-A0A528IU62-F1
#
_cell.length_a   1.000
_cell.length_b   1.000
_cell.length_c   1.000
_cell.angle_alpha   90.00
_cell.angle_beta   90.00
_cell.angle_gamma   90.00
#
_symmetry.space_group_name_H-M   'P 1'
#
loop_
_entity.id
_entity.type
_entity.pdbx_description
1 polymer ?
#
loop_
_entity_poly.entity_id
_entity_poly.type
_entity_poly.pdbx_seq_one_letter_code
_entity_poly.pdbx_strand_id
1 'polypeptide(L)'
;MNDARSPLQTIAIYLGALLILVWSGGPFLWQFSTSFQLDKALTSGSPSLIPAPFTLEHYYNAFIEKQLHRYVWNSLVVSLATTFLCLFVGSLAAFALSRLNVKGRFGILMVILSVSMFPQIALVGPLYLVATNLGLLDTYT
;
A
#
# COMPACT_ATOMS: atom_id res chain seq x y z
N MET A 1 -14.06 32.28 -18.14
CA MET A 1 -12.93 32.33 -17.19
C MET A 1 -11.89 31.34 -17.71
N ASN A 2 -11.15 31.74 -18.75
CA ASN A 2 -10.17 30.90 -19.47
C ASN A 2 -8.78 31.35 -19.02
N ASP A 3 -8.22 30.67 -18.02
CA ASP A 3 -6.80 30.75 -17.73
C ASP A 3 -6.07 29.94 -18.81
N ALA A 4 -5.90 30.52 -20.00
CA ALA A 4 -5.07 29.94 -21.05
C ALA A 4 -3.62 29.94 -20.56
N ARG A 5 -3.20 28.84 -19.92
CA ARG A 5 -1.83 28.64 -19.44
C ARG A 5 -0.85 28.93 -20.57
N SER A 6 0.20 29.69 -20.29
CA SER A 6 1.20 30.01 -21.31
C SER A 6 1.89 28.71 -21.78
N PRO A 7 2.33 28.61 -23.05
CA PRO A 7 2.97 27.40 -23.56
C PRO A 7 4.21 26.99 -22.74
N LEU A 8 4.92 27.98 -22.17
CA LEU A 8 6.05 27.76 -21.27
C LEU A 8 5.63 27.09 -19.95
N GLN A 9 4.52 27.52 -19.34
CA GLN A 9 3.99 26.90 -18.12
C GLN A 9 3.58 25.45 -18.35
N THR A 10 2.95 25.18 -19.49
CA THR A 10 2.56 23.83 -19.89
C THR A 10 3.78 22.92 -20.06
N ILE A 11 4.83 23.37 -20.75
CA ILE A 11 6.10 22.64 -20.90
C ILE A 11 6.75 22.38 -19.54
N ALA A 12 6.80 23.39 -18.66
CA ALA A 12 7.38 23.25 -17.33
C ALA A 12 6.62 22.21 -16.48
N ILE A 13 5.28 22.19 -16.55
CA ILE A 13 4.46 21.19 -15.86
C ILE A 13 4.76 19.78 -16.39
N TYR A 14 4.83 19.60 -17.70
CA TYR A 14 5.12 18.28 -18.29
C TYR A 14 6.54 17.78 -17.96
N LEU A 15 7.54 18.66 -18.00
CA LEU A 15 8.91 18.32 -17.59
C LEU A 15 8.97 17.96 -16.10
N GLY A 16 8.30 18.73 -15.24
CA GLY A 16 8.19 18.43 -13.81
C GLY A 16 7.49 17.09 -13.54
N ALA A 17 6.38 16.83 -14.23
CA ALA A 17 5.66 15.56 -14.13
C ALA A 17 6.50 14.38 -14.60
N LEU A 18 7.26 14.53 -15.70
CA LEU A 18 8.17 13.51 -16.20
C LEU A 18 9.28 13.20 -15.19
N LEU A 19 9.85 14.23 -14.57
CA LEU A 19 10.91 14.06 -13.56
C LEU A 19 10.38 13.32 -12.34
N ILE A 20 9.19 13.68 -11.84
CA ILE A 20 8.54 12.97 -10.73
C ILE A 20 8.26 11.51 -11.11
N LEU A 21 7.76 11.26 -12.33
CA LEU A 21 7.47 9.91 -12.80
C LEU A 21 8.74 9.06 -12.88
N VAL A 22 9.83 9.58 -13.42
CA VAL A 22 11.09 8.83 -13.52
C VAL A 22 11.69 8.59 -12.13
N TRP A 23 11.67 9.61 -11.26
CA TRP A 23 12.20 9.50 -9.90
C TRP A 23 11.43 8.49 -9.05
N SER A 24 10.10 8.60 -9.04
CA SER A 24 9.24 7.71 -8.25
C SER A 24 9.08 6.32 -8.89
N GLY A 25 9.07 6.24 -10.22
CA GLY A 25 8.91 5.00 -10.98
C GLY A 25 10.20 4.18 -11.13
N GLY A 26 11.37 4.82 -11.05
CA GLY A 26 12.68 4.19 -11.22
C GLY A 26 12.88 2.94 -10.32
N PRO A 27 12.62 3.02 -9.00
CA PRO A 27 12.72 1.86 -8.11
C PRO A 27 11.77 0.71 -8.50
N PHE A 28 10.58 1.00 -9.05
CA PHE A 28 9.65 -0.04 -9.51
C PHE A 28 10.13 -0.70 -10.80
N LEU A 29 10.70 0.07 -11.73
CA LEU A 29 11.32 -0.47 -12.94
C LEU A 29 12.52 -1.36 -12.59
N TRP A 30 13.31 -0.93 -11.60
CA TRP A 30 14.40 -1.73 -11.04
C TRP A 30 13.89 -3.06 -10.47
N GLN A 31 12.89 -3.00 -9.58
CA GLN A 31 12.28 -4.19 -8.96
C GLN A 31 11.66 -5.14 -10.00
N PHE A 32 11.06 -4.58 -11.05
CA PHE A 32 10.52 -5.37 -12.15
C PHE A 32 11.63 -6.09 -12.91
N SER A 33 12.73 -5.39 -13.25
CA SER A 33 13.87 -6.03 -13.92
C SER A 33 14.51 -7.13 -13.08
N THR A 34 14.78 -6.86 -11.80
CA THR A 34 15.44 -7.83 -10.91
C THR A 34 14.60 -9.07 -10.66
N SER A 35 13.27 -9.00 -10.78
CA SER A 35 12.40 -10.17 -10.67
C SER A 35 12.63 -11.23 -11.75
N PHE A 36 13.27 -10.87 -12.87
CA PHE A 36 13.68 -11.77 -13.95
C PHE A 36 15.17 -12.14 -13.91
N GLN A 37 15.92 -11.71 -12.89
CA GLN A 37 17.35 -11.98 -12.75
C GLN A 37 17.58 -13.12 -11.77
N LEU A 38 18.59 -13.95 -12.03
CA LEU A 38 19.01 -15.02 -11.12
C LEU A 38 19.70 -14.43 -9.86
N ASP A 39 19.56 -15.06 -8.69
CA ASP A 39 20.18 -14.60 -7.43
C ASP A 39 21.69 -14.32 -7.53
N LYS A 40 22.39 -15.11 -8.35
CA LYS A 40 23.83 -14.95 -8.61
C LYS A 40 24.17 -13.64 -9.32
N ALA A 41 23.28 -13.14 -10.18
CA ALA A 41 23.46 -11.87 -10.90
C ALA A 41 23.17 -10.66 -10.00
N LEU A 42 22.29 -10.83 -9.00
CA LEU A 42 22.00 -9.78 -8.01
C LEU A 42 23.16 -9.56 -7.03
N THR A 43 23.96 -10.59 -6.80
CA THR A 43 25.09 -10.57 -5.84
C THR A 43 26.45 -10.34 -6.48
N SER A 44 26.55 -10.33 -7.81
CA SER A 44 27.81 -10.17 -8.56
C SER A 44 28.33 -8.72 -8.66
N GLY A 45 27.74 -7.77 -7.92
CA GLY A 45 28.25 -6.39 -7.80
C GLY A 45 28.11 -5.51 -9.05
N SER A 46 27.46 -5.99 -10.11
CA SER A 46 27.16 -5.23 -11.34
C SER A 46 25.65 -5.13 -11.53
N PRO A 47 24.99 -4.13 -10.92
CA PRO A 47 23.56 -3.95 -11.07
C PRO A 47 23.23 -3.63 -12.54
N SER A 48 22.46 -4.49 -13.20
CA SER A 48 21.98 -4.26 -14.57
C SER A 48 20.47 -4.02 -14.58
N LEU A 49 20.02 -3.02 -15.34
CA LEU A 49 18.60 -2.84 -15.64
C LEU A 49 18.08 -3.85 -16.66
N ILE A 50 18.95 -4.50 -17.43
CA ILE A 50 18.59 -5.53 -18.40
C ILE A 50 18.85 -6.89 -17.75
N PRO A 51 17.83 -7.76 -17.59
CA PRO A 51 18.03 -9.07 -16.99
C PRO A 51 18.96 -9.94 -17.83
N ALA A 52 20.13 -10.26 -17.28
CA ALA A 52 21.12 -11.11 -17.93
C ALA A 52 21.86 -11.95 -16.87
N PRO A 53 21.61 -13.26 -16.77
CA PRO A 53 20.66 -14.06 -17.56
C PRO A 53 19.19 -13.79 -17.16
N PHE A 54 18.29 -13.89 -18.14
CA PHE A 54 16.85 -13.84 -17.93
C PHE A 54 16.34 -15.19 -17.39
N THR A 55 15.49 -15.16 -16.37
CA THR A 55 14.88 -16.35 -15.76
C THR A 55 13.42 -16.10 -15.35
N LEU A 56 12.64 -17.17 -15.27
CA LEU A 56 11.28 -17.21 -14.69
C LEU A 56 11.19 -18.11 -13.47
N GLU A 57 12.32 -18.62 -12.98
CA GLU A 57 12.40 -19.56 -11.86
C GLU A 57 11.75 -18.99 -10.59
N HIS A 58 11.97 -17.72 -10.28
CA HIS A 58 11.36 -17.07 -9.13
C HIS A 58 9.82 -17.06 -9.20
N TYR A 59 9.25 -16.85 -10.39
CA TYR A 59 7.80 -16.90 -10.59
C TYR A 59 7.26 -18.32 -10.46
N TYR A 60 7.94 -19.31 -11.04
CA TYR A 60 7.58 -20.71 -10.89
C TYR A 60 7.58 -21.12 -9.40
N ASN A 61 8.68 -20.86 -8.69
CA ASN A 61 8.82 -21.19 -7.27
C ASN A 61 7.76 -20.46 -6.43
N ALA A 62 7.50 -19.17 -6.72
CA ALA A 62 6.49 -18.41 -5.99
C ALA A 62 5.07 -18.97 -6.17
N PHE A 63 4.65 -19.25 -7.41
CA PHE A 63 3.27 -19.67 -7.67
C PHE A 63 3.02 -21.16 -7.41
N ILE A 64 3.99 -22.02 -7.71
CA ILE A 64 3.86 -23.48 -7.61
C ILE A 64 4.30 -23.97 -6.23
N GLU A 65 5.50 -23.63 -5.78
CA GLU A 65 6.03 -24.16 -4.51
C GLU A 65 5.48 -23.40 -3.30
N LYS A 66 5.48 -22.06 -3.36
CA LYS A 66 5.07 -21.19 -2.24
C LYS A 66 3.58 -20.84 -2.26
N GLN A 67 2.84 -21.29 -3.27
CA GLN A 67 1.40 -21.06 -3.42
C GLN A 67 1.01 -19.58 -3.27
N LEU A 68 1.79 -18.66 -3.87
CA LEU A 68 1.59 -17.22 -3.78
C LEU A 68 0.15 -16.78 -4.10
N HIS A 69 -0.53 -17.50 -4.99
CA HIS A 69 -1.93 -17.30 -5.33
C HIS A 69 -2.86 -17.30 -4.10
N ARG A 70 -2.59 -18.14 -3.09
CA ARG A 70 -3.34 -18.15 -1.83
C ARG A 70 -3.10 -16.88 -1.04
N TYR A 71 -1.84 -16.46 -0.89
CA TYR A 71 -1.54 -15.21 -0.17
C TYR A 71 -2.19 -14.00 -0.83
N VAL A 72 -2.15 -13.91 -2.15
CA VAL A 72 -2.83 -12.86 -2.91
C VAL A 72 -4.34 -12.91 -2.64
N TRP A 73 -4.95 -14.09 -2.66
CA TRP A 73 -6.37 -14.25 -2.36
C TRP A 73 -6.72 -13.84 -0.93
N ASN A 74 -5.94 -14.29 0.07
CA ASN A 74 -6.11 -13.91 1.47
C ASN A 74 -6.04 -12.39 1.64
N SER A 75 -5.04 -11.74 1.05
CA SER A 75 -4.90 -10.28 1.10
C SER A 75 -6.04 -9.56 0.40
N LEU A 76 -6.51 -10.05 -0.75
CA LEU A 76 -7.65 -9.46 -1.46
C LEU A 76 -8.93 -9.54 -0.61
N VAL A 77 -9.25 -10.71 -0.07
CA VAL A 77 -10.45 -10.89 0.77
C VAL A 77 -10.40 -10.00 2.00
N VAL A 78 -9.27 -10.02 2.74
CA VAL A 78 -9.12 -9.24 3.97
C VAL A 78 -9.13 -7.74 3.68
N SER A 79 -8.41 -7.28 2.66
CA SER A 79 -8.35 -5.85 2.32
C SER A 79 -9.69 -5.31 1.84
N LEU A 80 -10.44 -6.06 1.03
CA LEU A 80 -11.76 -5.65 0.56
C LEU A 80 -12.78 -5.62 1.71
N ALA A 81 -12.83 -6.67 2.54
CA ALA A 81 -13.72 -6.73 3.69
C ALA A 81 -13.43 -5.58 4.67
N THR A 82 -12.15 -5.35 4.98
CA THR A 82 -11.72 -4.25 5.86
C THR A 82 -12.07 -2.89 5.26
N THR A 83 -11.76 -2.66 3.99
CA THR A 83 -12.07 -1.40 3.31
C THR A 83 -13.56 -1.10 3.32
N PHE A 84 -14.38 -2.10 3.00
CA PHE A 84 -15.84 -1.96 3.02
C PHE A 84 -16.35 -1.61 4.42
N LEU A 85 -15.92 -2.34 5.44
CA LEU A 85 -16.34 -2.10 6.82
C LEU A 85 -15.90 -0.71 7.32
N CYS A 86 -14.65 -0.32 7.04
CA CYS A 86 -14.12 0.99 7.40
C CYS A 86 -14.86 2.12 6.70
N LEU A 87 -15.18 1.99 5.41
CA LEU A 87 -15.98 2.99 4.69
C LEU A 87 -17.40 3.04 5.20
N PHE A 88 -18.02 1.90 5.48
CA PHE A 88 -19.38 1.84 6.01
C PHE A 88 -19.49 2.56 7.36
N VAL A 89 -18.68 2.16 8.35
CA VAL A 89 -18.69 2.77 9.68
C VAL A 89 -18.15 4.21 9.64
N GLY A 90 -17.06 4.43 8.92
CA GLY A 90 -16.39 5.72 8.82
C GLY A 90 -17.22 6.78 8.13
N SER A 91 -17.97 6.43 7.07
CA SER A 91 -18.86 7.38 6.39
C SER A 91 -20.04 7.80 7.27
N LEU A 92 -20.63 6.87 8.03
CA LEU A 92 -21.68 7.18 9.01
C LEU A 92 -21.17 8.14 10.10
N ALA A 93 -19.98 7.86 10.66
CA ALA A 93 -19.35 8.72 11.65
C ALA A 93 -19.01 10.11 11.08
N ALA A 94 -18.44 10.15 9.87
CA ALA A 94 -18.11 11.39 9.17
C ALA A 94 -19.36 12.22 8.85
N PHE A 95 -20.46 11.57 8.44
CA PHE A 95 -21.74 12.24 8.20
C PHE A 95 -22.27 12.87 9.50
N ALA A 96 -22.31 12.11 10.59
CA ALA A 96 -22.76 12.61 11.89
C ALA A 96 -21.93 13.83 12.34
N LEU A 97 -20.60 13.75 12.27
CA LEU A 97 -19.73 14.84 12.71
C LEU A 97 -19.74 16.08 11.79
N SER A 98 -20.02 15.90 10.50
CA SER A 98 -20.00 17.00 9.51
C SER A 98 -21.35 17.67 9.30
N ARG A 99 -22.47 16.98 9.57
CA ARG A 99 -23.83 17.47 9.29
C ARG A 99 -24.70 17.61 10.53
N LEU A 100 -24.47 16.83 11.59
CA LEU A 100 -25.26 16.92 12.82
C LEU A 100 -24.55 17.80 13.85
N ASN A 101 -25.34 18.44 14.73
CA ASN A 101 -24.82 19.24 15.84
C ASN A 101 -24.38 18.33 17.00
N VAL A 102 -23.30 17.57 16.79
CA VAL A 102 -22.76 16.67 17.82
C VAL A 102 -22.03 17.49 18.90
N LYS A 103 -22.52 17.39 20.14
CA LYS A 103 -21.87 17.99 21.31
C LYS A 103 -20.51 17.34 21.54
N GLY A 104 -19.45 18.14 21.68
CA GLY A 104 -18.09 17.64 21.87
C GLY A 104 -17.36 17.18 20.60
N ARG A 105 -17.85 17.55 19.40
CA ARG A 105 -17.25 17.17 18.09
C ARG A 105 -15.73 17.34 18.02
N PHE A 106 -15.18 18.40 18.62
CA PHE A 106 -13.74 18.66 18.59
C PHE A 106 -12.96 17.63 19.41
N GLY A 107 -13.47 17.23 20.57
CA GLY A 107 -12.86 16.18 21.39
C GLY A 107 -12.86 14.82 20.67
N ILE A 108 -13.96 14.49 19.99
CA ILE A 108 -14.06 13.26 19.19
C ILE A 108 -13.02 13.28 18.06
N LEU A 109 -12.91 14.38 17.32
CA LEU A 109 -11.91 14.52 16.26
C LEU A 109 -10.47 14.44 16.80
N MET A 110 -10.19 15.04 17.96
CA MET A 110 -8.89 14.97 18.62
C MET A 110 -8.52 13.54 19.01
N VAL A 111 -9.47 12.76 19.53
CA VAL A 111 -9.26 11.34 19.87
C VAL A 111 -8.98 10.53 18.61
N ILE A 112 -9.78 10.70 17.55
CA ILE A 112 -9.57 10.01 16.27
C ILE A 112 -8.17 10.31 15.72
N LEU A 113 -7.76 11.58 15.74
CA LEU A 113 -6.44 11.99 15.29
C LEU A 113 -5.32 11.39 16.15
N SER A 114 -5.51 11.40 17.48
CA SER A 114 -4.53 10.85 18.43
C SER A 114 -4.32 9.35 18.24
N VAL A 115 -5.39 8.58 18.02
CA VAL A 115 -5.30 7.15 17.70
C VAL A 115 -4.64 6.93 16.33
N SER A 116 -4.91 7.79 15.34
CA SER A 116 -4.33 7.69 13.99
C SER A 116 -2.82 7.94 13.95
N MET A 117 -2.29 8.70 14.92
CA MET A 117 -0.87 8.99 15.07
C MET A 117 -0.12 7.94 15.91
N PHE A 118 -0.84 7.00 16.53
CA PHE A 118 -0.23 5.99 17.38
C PHE A 118 0.64 5.04 16.55
N PRO A 119 1.86 4.70 17.01
CA PRO A 119 2.76 3.83 16.25
C PRO A 119 2.15 2.43 16.07
N GLN A 120 1.85 2.09 14.82
CA GLN A 120 1.19 0.82 14.47
C GLN A 120 1.98 -0.40 14.96
N ILE A 121 3.31 -0.33 14.95
CA ILE A 121 4.19 -1.41 15.44
C ILE A 121 3.97 -1.73 16.92
N ALA A 122 3.63 -0.73 17.75
CA ALA A 122 3.36 -0.93 19.17
C ALA A 122 2.05 -1.68 19.43
N LEU A 123 1.13 -1.70 18.46
CA LEU A 123 -0.15 -2.39 18.56
C LEU A 123 -0.07 -3.88 18.18
N VAL A 124 0.98 -4.29 17.44
CA VAL A 124 1.08 -5.66 16.92
C VAL A 124 1.07 -6.71 18.05
N GLY A 125 1.87 -6.50 19.10
CA GLY A 125 1.93 -7.43 20.24
C GLY A 125 0.59 -7.58 20.97
N PRO A 126 -0.05 -6.48 21.41
CA PRO A 126 -1.38 -6.53 22.02
C PRO A 126 -2.45 -7.17 21.11
N LEU A 127 -2.48 -6.81 19.82
CA LEU A 127 -3.44 -7.38 18.87
C LEU A 127 -3.22 -8.88 18.66
N TYR A 128 -1.97 -9.32 18.63
CA TYR A 128 -1.64 -10.75 18.56
C TYR A 128 -2.19 -11.51 19.78
N LEU A 129 -2.02 -10.97 20.99
CA LEU A 129 -2.57 -11.58 22.20
C LEU A 129 -4.10 -11.64 22.17
N VAL A 130 -4.76 -10.57 21.74
CA VAL A 130 -6.22 -10.54 21.60
C VAL A 130 -6.67 -11.59 20.58
N ALA A 131 -6.04 -11.64 19.40
CA ALA A 131 -6.37 -12.63 18.37
C ALA A 131 -6.12 -14.07 18.84
N THR A 132 -5.03 -14.31 19.58
CA THR A 132 -4.71 -15.61 20.18
C THR A 132 -5.80 -16.03 21.16
N ASN A 133 -6.17 -15.16 22.09
CA ASN A 133 -7.17 -15.46 23.12
C ASN A 133 -8.57 -15.67 22.55
N LEU A 134 -8.88 -15.01 21.43
CA LEU A 134 -10.14 -15.16 20.71
C LEU A 134 -10.13 -16.32 19.70
N GLY A 135 -9.00 -17.01 19.51
CA GLY A 135 -8.87 -18.08 18.51
C GLY A 135 -8.92 -17.59 17.06
N LEU A 136 -8.63 -16.31 16.81
CA LEU A 136 -8.71 -15.64 15.51
C LEU A 136 -7.37 -15.67 14.73
N LEU A 137 -6.41 -16.47 15.17
CA LEU A 137 -5.12 -16.58 14.47
C LEU A 137 -5.27 -17.39 13.17
N ASP A 138 -4.72 -16.86 12.09
CA ASP A 138 -4.60 -17.52 10.78
C ASP A 138 -5.91 -18.10 10.23
N THR A 139 -7.05 -17.46 10.54
CA THR A 139 -8.39 -17.89 10.10
C THR A 139 -9.16 -16.76 9.40
N TYR A 140 -10.22 -17.14 8.68
CA TYR A 140 -11.20 -16.23 8.07
C TYR A 140 -12.49 -16.06 8.89
N THR A 141 -12.61 -16.82 9.98
CA THR A 141 -13.76 -16.81 10.90
C THR A 141 -13.54 -15.84 12.05
#